data_AF-A0A2W7SU12-F1
#
_entry.id   AF-A0A2W7SU12-F1
#
_cell.length_a   1.000
_cell.length_b   1.000
_cell.length_c   1.000
_cell.angle_alpha   90.00
_cell.angle_beta   90.00
_cell.angle_gamma   90.00
#
_symmetry.space_group_name_H-M   'P 1'
#
loop_
_entity.id
_entity.type
_entity.pdbx_description
1 polymer ?
#
loop_
_entity_poly.entity_id
_entity_poly.type
_entity_poly.pdbx_seq_one_letter_code
_entity_poly.pdbx_strand_id
1 'polypeptide(L)'
;MKNPARNNEHARASRRWFSNMLWRAFPSTSERELSHKAARALDVSPRQVVNWLREEHDASLRYVTAVLAIAGAEVVFKHIEGKK
;
A
#
# COMPACT_ATOMS: atom_id res chain seq x y z
N MET A 1 12.20 -23.00 14.10
CA MET A 1 11.30 -23.19 12.94
C MET A 1 10.57 -21.89 12.63
N LYS A 2 10.69 -21.35 11.41
CA LYS A 2 9.84 -20.25 10.93
C LYS A 2 8.46 -20.85 10.61
N ASN A 3 7.43 -20.44 11.33
CA ASN A 3 6.07 -20.94 11.13
C ASN A 3 5.47 -20.30 9.86
N PRO A 4 5.22 -21.04 8.77
CA PRO A 4 4.76 -20.47 7.50
C PRO A 4 3.39 -19.78 7.61
N ALA A 5 2.52 -20.21 8.54
CA ALA A 5 1.25 -19.55 8.83
C ALA A 5 1.43 -18.08 9.25
N ARG A 6 2.43 -17.81 10.09
CA ARG A 6 2.77 -16.46 10.55
C ARG A 6 3.31 -15.57 9.41
N ASN A 7 3.99 -16.16 8.43
CA ASN A 7 4.50 -15.43 7.26
C ASN A 7 3.35 -14.93 6.36
N ASN A 8 2.29 -15.74 6.21
CA ASN A 8 1.11 -15.39 5.42
C ASN A 8 0.27 -14.28 6.07
N GLU A 9 0.16 -14.28 7.40
CA GLU A 9 -0.52 -13.20 8.13
C GLU A 9 0.24 -11.87 8.00
N HIS A 10 1.57 -11.89 8.13
CA HIS A 10 2.38 -10.68 7.94
C HIS A 10 2.28 -10.12 6.51
N ALA A 11 2.26 -10.98 5.49
CA ALA A 11 2.07 -10.55 4.11
C ALA A 11 0.70 -9.89 3.89
N ARG A 12 -0.39 -10.52 4.36
CA ARG A 12 -1.73 -9.93 4.29
C ARG A 12 -1.81 -8.58 5.02
N ALA A 13 -1.28 -8.49 6.23
CA ALA A 13 -1.26 -7.24 6.99
C ALA A 13 -0.49 -6.13 6.25
N SER A 14 0.63 -6.47 5.61
CA SER A 14 1.44 -5.52 4.83
C SER A 14 0.69 -5.01 3.59
N ARG A 15 0.00 -5.88 2.86
CA ARG A 15 -0.81 -5.51 1.69
C ARG A 15 -2.01 -4.65 2.08
N ARG A 16 -2.73 -5.03 3.13
CA ARG A 16 -3.85 -4.24 3.66
C ARG A 16 -3.40 -2.84 4.04
N TRP A 17 -2.26 -2.74 4.72
CA TRP A 17 -1.68 -1.47 5.10
C TRP A 17 -1.29 -0.62 3.89
N PHE A 18 -0.65 -1.22 2.88
CA PHE A 18 -0.28 -0.50 1.67
C PHE A 18 -1.51 -0.04 0.85
N SER A 19 -2.55 -0.86 0.74
CA SER A 19 -3.83 -0.49 0.12
C SER A 19 -4.46 0.71 0.83
N ASN A 20 -4.50 0.71 2.16
CA ASN A 20 -4.98 1.86 2.94
C ASN A 20 -4.12 3.12 2.70
N MET A 21 -2.81 2.97 2.54
CA MET A 21 -1.92 4.09 2.27
C MET A 21 -2.17 4.70 0.89
N LEU A 22 -2.43 3.88 -0.14
CA LEU A 22 -2.80 4.36 -1.46
C LEU A 22 -4.07 5.23 -1.41
N TRP A 23 -5.09 4.83 -0.65
CA TRP A 23 -6.31 5.63 -0.47
C TRP A 23 -6.04 6.99 0.20
N ARG A 24 -5.08 7.05 1.12
CA ARG A 24 -4.67 8.30 1.79
C ARG A 24 -3.83 9.20 0.88
N ALA A 25 -2.90 8.61 0.14
CA ALA A 25 -2.02 9.33 -0.79
C ALA A 25 -2.77 9.87 -2.01
N PHE A 26 -3.82 9.16 -2.46
CA PHE A 26 -4.60 9.51 -3.65
C PHE A 26 -6.10 9.54 -3.36
N PRO A 27 -6.59 10.51 -2.56
CA PRO A 27 -8.01 10.62 -2.24
C PRO A 27 -8.88 10.59 -3.49
N SER A 28 -9.81 9.65 -3.52
CA SER A 28 -10.65 9.33 -4.69
C SER A 28 -11.98 8.75 -4.23
N THR A 29 -12.97 8.73 -5.12
CA THR A 29 -14.31 8.21 -4.84
C THR A 29 -14.49 6.74 -5.22
N SER A 30 -13.56 6.17 -5.99
CA SER A 30 -13.63 4.79 -6.48
C SER A 30 -12.25 4.17 -6.73
N GLU A 31 -12.17 2.83 -6.72
CA GLU A 31 -10.96 2.06 -7.07
C GLU A 31 -10.43 2.43 -8.46
N ARG A 32 -11.35 2.62 -9.43
CA ARG A 32 -11.01 3.00 -10.80
C ARG A 32 -10.33 4.38 -10.84
N GLU A 33 -10.92 5.37 -10.18
CA GLU A 33 -10.36 6.72 -10.14
C GLU A 33 -8.99 6.74 -9.46
N LEU A 34 -8.86 6.07 -8.32
CA LEU A 34 -7.60 5.96 -7.59
C LEU A 34 -6.52 5.32 -8.48
N SER A 35 -6.84 4.19 -9.12
CA SER A 35 -5.86 3.45 -9.92
C SER A 35 -5.29 4.29 -11.06
N HIS A 36 -6.10 5.12 -11.72
CA HIS A 36 -5.61 6.03 -12.75
C HIS A 36 -4.77 7.19 -12.18
N LYS A 37 -5.12 7.76 -11.02
CA LYS A 37 -4.33 8.83 -10.40
C LYS A 37 -2.96 8.32 -9.95
N ALA A 38 -2.95 7.23 -9.18
CA ALA A 38 -1.73 6.65 -8.65
C ALA A 38 -0.82 6.09 -9.75
N ALA A 39 -1.39 5.47 -10.80
CA ALA A 39 -0.64 4.98 -11.95
C ALA A 39 0.21 6.08 -12.60
N ARG A 40 -0.37 7.27 -12.80
CA ARG A 40 0.36 8.42 -13.37
C ARG A 40 1.45 8.94 -12.43
N ALA A 41 1.17 9.02 -11.13
CA ALA A 41 2.14 9.54 -10.16
C ALA A 41 3.31 8.59 -9.91
N LEU A 42 3.07 7.28 -10.01
CA LEU A 42 4.05 6.23 -9.73
C LEU A 42 4.72 5.64 -10.98
N ASP A 43 4.31 6.08 -12.17
CA ASP A 43 4.76 5.58 -13.47
C ASP A 43 4.60 4.05 -13.61
N VAL A 44 3.38 3.57 -13.34
CA VAL A 44 2.99 2.14 -13.44
C VAL A 44 1.66 1.99 -14.17
N SER A 45 1.29 0.76 -14.53
CA SER A 45 -0.02 0.51 -15.11
C SER A 45 -1.16 0.64 -14.06
N PRO A 46 -2.37 1.10 -14.44
CA PRO A 46 -3.53 1.08 -13.54
C PRO A 46 -3.84 -0.31 -12.99
N ARG A 47 -3.63 -1.36 -13.79
CA ARG A 47 -3.79 -2.75 -13.37
C ARG A 47 -2.91 -3.09 -12.17
N GLN A 48 -1.65 -2.66 -12.19
CA GLN A 48 -0.74 -2.90 -11.07
C GLN A 48 -1.23 -2.23 -9.78
N VAL A 49 -1.83 -1.04 -9.89
CA VAL A 49 -2.44 -0.37 -8.73
C VAL A 49 -3.67 -1.13 -8.24
N VAL A 50 -4.54 -1.60 -9.14
CA VAL A 50 -5.70 -2.43 -8.77
C VAL A 50 -5.26 -3.69 -8.03
N ASN A 51 -4.22 -4.37 -8.50
CA ASN A 51 -3.65 -5.54 -7.84
C ASN A 51 -3.19 -5.24 -6.40
N TRP A 52 -2.61 -4.05 -6.16
CA TRP A 52 -2.24 -3.61 -4.81
C TRP A 52 -3.46 -3.28 -3.94
N LEU A 53 -4.46 -2.60 -4.50
CA LEU A 53 -5.69 -2.24 -3.79
C LEU A 53 -6.47 -3.48 -3.34
N ARG A 54 -6.46 -4.52 -4.16
CA ARG A 54 -7.10 -5.82 -3.89
C ARG A 54 -6.25 -6.78 -3.06
N GLU A 55 -5.08 -6.35 -2.61
CA GLU A 55 -4.17 -7.13 -1.77
C GLU A 55 -3.68 -8.44 -2.43
N GLU A 56 -3.73 -8.50 -3.77
CA GLU A 56 -3.32 -9.66 -4.55
C GLU A 56 -1.79 -9.75 -4.67
N HIS A 57 -1.13 -8.59 -4.77
CA HIS A 57 0.31 -8.49 -4.96
C HIS A 57 0.96 -7.53 -3.97
N ASP A 58 2.21 -7.83 -3.63
CA ASP A 58 3.05 -6.94 -2.83
C ASP A 58 3.60 -5.80 -3.71
N ALA A 59 3.72 -4.61 -3.12
CA ALA A 59 4.47 -3.52 -3.73
C ALA A 59 5.95 -3.63 -3.37
N SER A 60 6.83 -3.33 -4.32
CA SER A 60 8.25 -3.20 -4.02
C SER A 60 8.51 -2.01 -3.11
N LEU A 61 9.63 -2.05 -2.36
CA LEU A 61 10.00 -1.00 -1.41
C LEU A 61 10.02 0.40 -2.06
N ARG A 62 10.45 0.50 -3.32
CA ARG A 62 10.44 1.77 -4.09
C ARG A 62 9.05 2.41 -4.12
N TYR A 63 8.01 1.63 -4.43
CA TYR A 63 6.65 2.16 -4.50
C TYR A 63 6.08 2.44 -3.12
N VAL A 64 6.41 1.60 -2.12
CA VAL A 64 6.05 1.87 -0.72
C VAL A 64 6.59 3.23 -0.28
N THR A 65 7.89 3.50 -0.49
CA THR A 65 8.50 4.78 -0.13
C THR A 65 7.92 5.96 -0.90
N ALA A 66 7.64 5.80 -2.20
CA ALA A 66 7.04 6.85 -3.00
C ALA A 66 5.63 7.22 -2.51
N VAL A 67 4.77 6.24 -2.25
CA VAL A 67 3.42 6.47 -1.72
C VAL A 67 3.47 7.05 -0.31
N LEU A 68 4.42 6.61 0.52
CA LEU A 68 4.64 7.16 1.86
C LEU A 68 4.96 8.65 1.83
N ALA A 69 5.85 9.06 0.91
CA ALA A 69 6.22 10.47 0.73
C ALA A 69 5.04 11.32 0.27
N ILE A 70 4.19 10.79 -0.62
CA ILE A 70 2.98 11.47 -1.11
C ILE A 70 1.91 11.59 -0.02
N ALA A 71 1.72 10.54 0.78
CA ALA A 71 0.75 10.54 1.87
C ALA A 71 1.13 11.54 2.98
N GLY A 72 2.42 11.84 3.13
CA GLY A 72 2.96 12.67 4.21
C GLY A 72 3.25 11.90 5.50
N ALA A 73 4.21 12.39 6.29
CA ALA A 73 4.74 11.70 7.47
C ALA A 73 3.68 11.39 8.55
N GLU A 74 2.59 12.16 8.61
CA GLU A 74 1.48 11.97 9.57
C GLU A 74 0.73 10.64 9.37
N VAL A 75 0.87 10.00 8.21
CA VAL A 75 0.30 8.68 7.90
C VAL A 75 1.09 7.53 8.53
N VAL A 76 2.39 7.75 8.78
CA VAL A 76 3.39 6.74 9.15
C VAL A 76 3.41 6.45 10.65
N PHE A 77 3.16 7.46 11.48
CA PHE A 77 3.35 7.37 12.93
C PHE A 77 2.41 6.37 13.62
N LYS A 78 1.21 6.11 13.09
CA LYS A 78 0.28 5.12 13.69
C LYS A 78 0.76 3.66 13.62
N HIS A 79 1.77 3.33 12.81
CA HIS A 79 2.24 1.95 12.65
C HIS A 79 3.57 1.66 13.38
N ILE A 80 4.42 2.66 13.60
CA ILE A 80 5.70 2.46 14.30
C ILE A 80 5.49 2.30 15.82
N GLU A 81 4.39 2.82 16.38
CA GLU A 81 4.05 2.66 17.81
C GLU A 81 3.51 1.27 18.20
N GLY A 82 3.31 0.34 17.25
CA GLY A 82 2.82 -1.02 17.53
C GLY A 82 3.88 -2.02 18.03
N LYS A 83 5.09 -1.57 18.36
CA LYS A 83 6.14 -2.38 19.00
C LYS A 83 6.55 -1.76 20.33
N LYS A 84 5.81 -2.07 21.38
CA LYS A 84 6.33 -2.05 22.75
C LYS A 84 5.91 -3.33 23.45
#